data_AF-R6M1H9-F1
#
_entry.id   AF-R6M1H9-F1
#
_cell.length_a   1.000
_cell.length_b   1.000
_cell.length_c   1.000
_cell.angle_alpha   90.00
_cell.angle_beta   90.00
_cell.angle_gamma   90.00
#
_symmetry.space_group_name_H-M   'P 1'
#
loop_
_entity.id
_entity.type
_entity.pdbx_description
1 polymer ?
#
loop_
_entity_poly.entity_id
_entity_poly.type
_entity_poly.pdbx_seq_one_letter_code
_entity_poly.pdbx_strand_id
1 'polypeptide(L)'
;MEVNKRKDNLVKLLLNKDFDIKDEDELVEMLLDSPIAIDSDKEEDAKRSLGDKLADKVTAVAGSWGFIIVFCIFLILWMIINYLMIVNVDPYPFILLNLILSCIAALQAPIIMMSQNRAAKKDSLRSLNDYKTDLKSELILEVLHEQIKELQSNQKKIIKLLEENNK
;
A
#
# COMPACT_ATOMS: atom_id res chain seq x y z
N MET A 1 20.03 24.60 16.80
CA MET A 1 19.06 24.23 17.85
C MET A 1 17.72 23.76 17.27
N GLU A 2 17.21 24.35 16.18
CA GLU A 2 15.99 23.84 15.49
C GLU A 2 16.18 22.50 14.76
N VAL A 3 17.35 22.28 14.14
CA VAL A 3 17.64 21.04 13.39
C VAL A 3 17.60 19.80 14.30
N ASN A 4 18.22 19.85 15.50
CA ASN A 4 18.14 18.76 16.48
C ASN A 4 16.71 18.47 16.94
N LYS A 5 15.89 19.51 17.19
CA LYS A 5 14.47 19.31 17.55
C LYS A 5 13.65 18.64 16.45
N ARG A 6 13.97 18.88 15.16
CA ARG A 6 13.29 18.20 14.04
C ARG A 6 13.72 16.72 13.97
N LYS A 7 15.01 16.43 14.08
CA LYS A 7 15.57 15.06 14.13
C LYS A 7 14.97 14.26 15.28
N ASP A 8 14.96 14.81 16.49
CA ASP A 8 14.37 14.17 17.69
C ASP A 8 12.90 13.80 17.49
N ASN A 9 12.12 14.70 16.89
CA ASN A 9 10.70 14.46 16.62
C ASN A 9 10.48 13.37 15.56
N LEU A 10 11.30 13.31 14.51
CA LEU A 10 11.21 12.29 13.47
C LEU A 10 11.58 10.90 14.01
N VAL A 11 12.65 10.82 14.82
CA VAL A 11 13.06 9.59 15.50
C VAL A 11 11.96 9.08 16.42
N LYS A 12 11.32 9.95 17.21
CA LYS A 12 10.16 9.59 18.03
C LYS A 12 8.99 9.05 17.21
N LEU A 13 8.70 9.66 16.05
CA LEU A 13 7.60 9.28 15.17
C LEU A 13 7.86 7.94 14.47
N LEU A 14 9.12 7.62 14.18
CA LEU A 14 9.53 6.37 13.54
C LEU A 14 9.65 5.19 14.51
N LEU A 15 10.20 5.42 15.71
CA LEU A 15 10.52 4.34 16.66
C LEU A 15 9.51 4.17 17.81
N ASN A 16 8.52 5.06 17.95
CA ASN A 16 7.53 5.07 19.02
C ASN A 16 8.16 4.86 20.42
N LYS A 17 9.34 5.46 20.63
CA LYS A 17 10.14 5.42 21.85
C LYS A 17 10.76 6.80 22.06
N ASP A 18 10.80 7.25 23.31
CA ASP A 18 11.48 8.47 23.70
C ASP A 18 12.99 8.22 23.77
N PHE A 19 13.77 8.94 22.98
CA PHE A 19 15.23 8.90 23.02
C PHE A 19 15.81 10.28 23.33
N ASP A 20 16.88 10.29 24.12
CA ASP A 20 17.75 11.43 24.38
C ASP A 20 18.94 11.28 23.43
N ILE A 21 18.88 11.95 22.27
CA ILE A 21 19.88 11.85 21.21
C ILE A 21 21.18 12.49 21.71
N LYS A 22 22.14 11.66 22.13
CA LYS A 22 23.46 12.11 22.61
C LYS A 22 24.59 11.89 21.62
N ASP A 23 24.52 10.86 20.77
CA ASP A 23 25.51 10.56 19.74
C ASP A 23 24.84 10.21 18.39
N GLU A 24 25.27 10.88 17.32
CA GLU A 24 24.72 10.69 15.96
C GLU A 24 25.07 9.32 15.36
N ASP A 25 26.18 8.70 15.81
CA ASP A 25 26.62 7.38 15.37
C ASP A 25 25.71 6.25 15.91
N GLU A 26 25.23 6.38 17.16
CA GLU A 26 24.30 5.44 17.78
C GLU A 26 22.94 5.44 17.07
N LEU A 27 22.49 6.62 16.59
CA LEU A 27 21.28 6.74 15.79
C LEU A 27 21.37 5.96 14.48
N VAL A 28 22.49 6.07 13.77
CA VAL A 28 22.66 5.40 12.47
C VAL A 28 22.66 3.89 12.64
N GLU A 29 23.34 3.37 13.66
CA GLU A 29 23.37 1.94 13.97
C GLU A 29 21.97 1.40 14.33
N MET A 30 21.22 2.12 15.16
CA MET A 30 19.84 1.75 15.49
C MET A 30 18.87 1.84 14.31
N LEU A 31 19.03 2.85 13.46
CA LEU A 31 18.26 2.93 12.22
C LEU A 31 18.62 1.73 11.33
N LEU A 32 19.90 1.39 11.17
CA LEU A 32 20.30 0.24 10.35
C LEU A 32 19.74 -1.10 10.87
N ASP A 33 19.70 -1.29 12.19
CA ASP A 33 19.30 -2.57 12.81
C ASP A 33 17.77 -2.75 12.92
N SER A 34 16.99 -1.67 12.80
CA SER A 34 15.53 -1.75 12.88
C SER A 34 14.88 -2.01 11.50
N PRO A 35 14.21 -3.18 11.31
CA PRO A 35 13.39 -3.41 10.14
C PRO A 35 12.12 -2.55 10.24
N ILE A 36 12.10 -1.42 9.51
CA ILE A 36 10.92 -0.55 9.41
C ILE A 36 9.86 -1.16 8.50
N ALA A 37 10.29 -2.00 7.54
CA ALA A 37 9.40 -2.71 6.64
C ALA A 37 8.58 -3.77 7.41
N ILE A 38 7.47 -3.32 7.98
CA ILE A 38 6.40 -4.20 8.43
C ILE A 38 5.89 -4.91 7.18
N ASP A 39 5.88 -6.24 7.19
CA ASP A 39 5.22 -7.05 6.16
C ASP A 39 3.70 -6.90 6.36
N SER A 40 3.18 -5.73 5.95
CA SER A 40 1.77 -5.34 6.08
C SER A 40 0.85 -6.33 5.36
N ASP A 41 1.38 -7.02 4.35
CA ASP A 41 0.70 -8.09 3.63
C ASP A 41 0.43 -9.30 4.54
N LYS A 42 1.39 -9.73 5.37
CA LYS A 42 1.21 -10.89 6.28
C LYS A 42 0.25 -10.63 7.44
N GLU A 43 0.28 -9.44 8.04
CA GLU A 43 -0.58 -9.13 9.19
C GLU A 43 -2.06 -8.96 8.81
N GLU A 44 -2.34 -8.42 7.61
CA GLU A 44 -3.71 -8.33 7.10
C GLU A 44 -4.24 -9.69 6.63
N ASP A 45 -3.41 -10.51 5.98
CA ASP A 45 -3.82 -11.84 5.51
C ASP A 45 -4.21 -12.78 6.66
N ALA A 46 -3.56 -12.65 7.82
CA ALA A 46 -3.88 -13.41 9.03
C ALA A 46 -5.27 -13.08 9.63
N LYS A 47 -5.84 -11.92 9.32
CA LYS A 47 -7.14 -11.44 9.84
C LYS A 47 -8.30 -11.62 8.85
N ARG A 48 -8.06 -12.21 7.66
CA ARG A 48 -9.09 -12.33 6.61
C ARG A 48 -10.17 -13.34 6.98
N SER A 49 -11.42 -12.86 6.97
CA SER A 49 -12.60 -13.72 7.12
C SER A 49 -12.81 -14.57 5.86
N LEU A 50 -13.51 -15.70 6.00
CA LEU A 50 -13.93 -16.53 4.86
C LEU A 50 -14.79 -15.73 3.87
N GLY A 51 -15.61 -14.80 4.37
CA GLY A 51 -16.43 -13.91 3.54
C GLY A 51 -15.59 -12.97 2.66
N ASP A 52 -14.46 -12.47 3.18
CA ASP A 52 -13.57 -11.59 2.43
C ASP A 52 -12.90 -12.33 1.26
N LYS A 53 -12.47 -13.57 1.51
CA LYS A 53 -11.86 -14.43 0.48
C LYS A 53 -12.85 -14.77 -0.64
N LEU A 54 -14.11 -15.02 -0.29
CA LEU A 54 -15.17 -15.27 -1.26
C LEU A 54 -15.51 -14.01 -2.08
N ALA A 55 -15.66 -12.87 -1.41
CA ALA A 55 -15.92 -11.59 -2.08
C ALA A 55 -14.81 -11.23 -3.10
N ASP A 56 -13.53 -11.37 -2.71
CA ASP A 56 -12.41 -11.10 -3.63
C ASP A 56 -12.41 -12.02 -4.85
N LYS A 57 -12.73 -13.31 -4.64
CA LYS A 57 -12.79 -14.28 -5.74
C LYS A 57 -13.96 -13.98 -6.68
N VAL A 58 -15.13 -13.63 -6.12
CA VAL A 58 -16.31 -13.23 -6.90
C VAL A 58 -16.02 -11.96 -7.71
N THR A 59 -15.42 -10.94 -7.10
CA THR A 59 -15.04 -9.69 -7.80
C THR A 59 -14.02 -9.96 -8.90
N ALA A 60 -13.01 -10.80 -8.67
CA ALA A 60 -12.00 -11.15 -9.67
C ALA A 60 -12.59 -11.88 -10.88
N VAL A 61 -13.57 -12.77 -10.66
CA VAL A 61 -14.25 -13.50 -11.75
C VAL A 61 -15.24 -12.60 -12.47
N ALA A 62 -16.07 -11.85 -11.74
CA ALA A 62 -17.09 -10.96 -12.31
C ALA A 62 -16.48 -9.75 -13.05
N GLY A 63 -15.26 -9.33 -12.69
CA GLY A 63 -14.53 -8.24 -13.35
C GLY A 63 -13.78 -8.63 -14.63
N SER A 64 -13.81 -9.91 -15.03
CA SER A 64 -13.10 -10.38 -16.22
C SER A 64 -13.88 -10.09 -17.51
N TRP A 65 -13.18 -9.62 -18.54
CA TRP A 65 -13.73 -9.41 -19.88
C TRP A 65 -14.35 -10.69 -20.49
N GLY A 66 -13.76 -11.86 -20.21
CA GLY A 66 -14.30 -13.14 -20.68
C GLY A 66 -15.64 -13.49 -20.05
N PHE A 67 -15.82 -13.18 -18.77
CA PHE A 67 -17.09 -13.40 -18.06
C PHE A 67 -18.21 -12.54 -18.65
N ILE A 68 -17.91 -11.26 -18.92
CA ILE A 68 -18.89 -10.31 -19.52
C ILE A 68 -19.38 -10.82 -20.87
N ILE A 69 -18.48 -11.28 -21.74
CA ILE A 69 -18.84 -11.76 -23.08
C ILE A 69 -19.72 -13.01 -23.00
N VAL A 70 -19.34 -14.00 -22.18
CA VAL A 70 -20.13 -15.24 -22.00
C VAL A 70 -21.50 -14.92 -21.40
N PHE A 71 -21.56 -14.02 -20.42
CA PHE A 71 -22.80 -13.59 -19.79
C PHE A 71 -23.74 -12.92 -20.80
N CYS A 72 -23.25 -12.01 -21.65
CA CYS A 72 -24.04 -11.40 -22.71
C CYS A 72 -24.57 -12.42 -23.73
N ILE A 73 -23.74 -13.38 -24.15
CA ILE A 73 -24.16 -14.46 -25.06
C ILE A 73 -25.28 -15.28 -24.41
N PHE A 74 -25.12 -15.63 -23.12
CA PHE A 74 -26.15 -16.36 -22.37
C PHE A 74 -27.48 -15.60 -22.32
N LEU A 75 -27.46 -14.29 -22.05
CA LEU A 75 -28.68 -13.47 -22.05
C LEU A 75 -29.36 -13.45 -23.42
N ILE A 76 -28.60 -13.24 -24.49
CA ILE A 76 -29.13 -13.25 -25.87
C ILE A 76 -29.76 -14.61 -26.18
N LEU A 77 -29.08 -15.70 -25.84
CA LEU A 77 -29.57 -17.06 -26.07
C LEU A 77 -30.85 -17.34 -25.28
N TRP A 78 -30.91 -16.91 -24.01
CA TRP A 78 -32.11 -17.01 -23.18
C TRP A 78 -33.31 -16.26 -23.78
N MET A 79 -33.08 -15.04 -24.27
CA MET A 79 -34.10 -14.23 -24.95
C MET A 79 -34.61 -14.92 -26.22
N ILE A 80 -33.70 -15.47 -27.05
CA ILE A 80 -34.07 -16.18 -28.29
C ILE A 80 -34.91 -17.43 -27.99
N ILE A 81 -34.52 -18.24 -26.99
CA ILE A 81 -35.27 -19.46 -26.61
C ILE A 81 -36.70 -19.12 -26.16
N ASN A 82 -36.87 -18.09 -25.34
CA ASN A 82 -38.19 -17.68 -24.86
C ASN A 82 -39.01 -16.97 -25.96
N TYR A 83 -38.37 -16.19 -26.83
CA TYR A 83 -39.04 -15.52 -27.95
C TYR A 83 -39.58 -16.52 -28.98
N LEU A 84 -38.83 -17.57 -29.29
CA LEU A 84 -39.24 -18.64 -30.20
C LEU A 84 -40.29 -19.60 -29.57
N MET A 85 -40.77 -19.31 -28.36
CA MET A 85 -41.69 -20.15 -27.57
C MET A 85 -41.23 -21.61 -27.40
N ILE A 86 -39.92 -21.88 -27.47
CA ILE A 86 -39.38 -23.23 -27.23
C ILE A 86 -39.64 -23.63 -25.78
N VAL A 87 -39.55 -22.66 -24.87
CA VAL A 87 -39.86 -22.77 -23.44
C VAL A 87 -40.55 -21.46 -23.03
N ASN A 88 -41.81 -21.49 -22.63
CA ASN A 88 -42.63 -20.29 -22.38
C ASN A 88 -42.49 -19.77 -20.93
N VAL A 89 -41.26 -19.72 -20.41
CA VAL A 89 -40.97 -19.45 -18.99
C VAL A 89 -40.85 -17.95 -18.69
N ASP A 90 -40.37 -17.14 -19.65
CA ASP A 90 -40.25 -15.69 -19.53
C ASP A 90 -40.64 -14.98 -20.84
N PRO A 91 -41.95 -14.83 -21.14
CA PRO A 91 -42.41 -14.15 -22.34
C PRO A 91 -41.98 -12.68 -22.37
N TYR A 92 -41.87 -12.10 -23.58
CA TYR A 92 -41.65 -10.66 -23.75
C TYR A 92 -42.71 -9.88 -22.93
N PRO A 93 -42.32 -9.01 -21.98
CA PRO A 93 -41.10 -8.21 -21.90
C PRO A 93 -39.96 -8.72 -20.98
N PHE A 94 -39.85 -10.02 -20.69
CA PHE A 94 -38.78 -10.65 -19.88
C PHE A 94 -38.70 -10.17 -18.42
N ILE A 95 -39.82 -10.28 -17.68
CA ILE A 95 -39.91 -9.77 -16.31
C ILE A 95 -39.00 -10.53 -15.34
N LEU A 96 -38.83 -11.84 -15.54
CA LEU A 96 -38.04 -12.69 -14.65
C LEU A 96 -36.55 -12.40 -14.83
N LEU A 97 -36.08 -12.30 -16.07
CA LEU A 97 -34.71 -11.91 -16.38
C LEU A 97 -34.38 -10.53 -15.79
N ASN A 98 -35.28 -9.57 -15.96
CA ASN A 98 -35.09 -8.22 -15.42
C ASN A 98 -35.00 -8.21 -13.89
N LEU A 99 -35.84 -9.00 -13.21
CA LEU A 99 -35.83 -9.13 -11.76
C LEU A 99 -34.49 -9.71 -11.25
N ILE A 100 -34.02 -10.79 -11.89
CA ILE A 100 -32.75 -11.43 -11.51
C ILE A 100 -31.57 -10.48 -11.74
N LEU A 101 -31.49 -9.83 -12.90
CA LEU A 101 -30.42 -8.88 -13.20
C LEU A 101 -30.40 -7.72 -12.19
N SER A 102 -31.56 -7.18 -11.84
CA SER A 102 -31.68 -6.11 -10.86
C SER A 102 -31.19 -6.54 -9.47
N CYS A 103 -31.53 -7.76 -9.04
CA CYS A 103 -31.07 -8.32 -7.77
C CYS A 103 -29.55 -8.53 -7.75
N ILE A 104 -28.99 -9.09 -8.83
CA ILE A 104 -27.54 -9.29 -8.97
C ILE A 104 -26.82 -7.94 -8.92
N ALA A 105 -27.28 -6.95 -9.68
CA ALA A 105 -26.67 -5.61 -9.70
C ALA A 105 -26.72 -4.92 -8.33
N ALA A 106 -27.84 -5.05 -7.61
CA ALA A 106 -27.99 -4.50 -6.26
C ALA A 106 -27.00 -5.10 -5.26
N LEU A 107 -26.72 -6.41 -5.34
CA LEU A 107 -25.74 -7.09 -4.50
C LEU A 107 -24.30 -6.83 -4.95
N GLN A 108 -24.08 -6.56 -6.24
CA GLN A 108 -22.75 -6.36 -6.81
C GLN A 108 -22.09 -5.08 -6.29
N ALA A 109 -22.81 -3.96 -6.19
CA ALA A 109 -22.23 -2.69 -5.76
C ALA A 109 -21.61 -2.72 -4.35
N PRO A 110 -22.28 -3.26 -3.30
CA PRO A 110 -21.69 -3.42 -1.98
C PRO A 110 -20.49 -4.38 -1.95
N ILE A 111 -20.55 -5.50 -2.69
CA ILE A 111 -19.44 -6.47 -2.74
C ILE A 111 -18.20 -5.82 -3.37
N ILE A 112 -18.38 -5.09 -4.48
CA ILE A 112 -17.31 -4.31 -5.09
C ILE A 112 -16.77 -3.28 -4.10
N MET A 113 -17.64 -2.51 -3.45
CA MET A 113 -17.24 -1.49 -2.47
C MET A 113 -16.47 -2.09 -1.27
N MET A 114 -16.87 -3.26 -0.78
CA MET A 114 -16.15 -3.97 0.28
C MET A 114 -14.74 -4.40 -0.18
N SER A 115 -14.61 -4.92 -1.41
CA SER A 115 -13.30 -5.27 -1.97
C SER A 115 -12.42 -4.04 -2.20
N GLN A 116 -13.01 -2.92 -2.64
CA GLN A 116 -12.31 -1.65 -2.84
C GLN A 116 -11.86 -1.04 -1.51
N ASN A 117 -12.72 -1.01 -0.50
CA ASN A 117 -12.36 -0.49 0.83
C ASN A 117 -11.22 -1.28 1.46
N ARG A 118 -11.21 -2.61 1.28
CA ARG A 118 -10.09 -3.46 1.71
C ARG A 118 -8.80 -3.15 0.93
N ALA A 119 -8.87 -3.04 -0.40
CA ALA A 119 -7.72 -2.68 -1.22
C ALA A 119 -7.15 -1.29 -0.85
N ALA A 120 -8.01 -0.31 -0.62
CA ALA A 120 -7.64 1.04 -0.20
C ALA A 120 -6.98 1.08 1.18
N LYS A 121 -7.45 0.25 2.12
CA LYS A 121 -6.81 0.12 3.43
C LYS A 121 -5.40 -0.46 3.32
N LYS A 122 -5.23 -1.51 2.51
CA LYS A 122 -3.92 -2.11 2.23
C LYS A 122 -2.97 -1.08 1.58
N ASP A 123 -3.47 -0.33 0.61
CA ASP A 123 -2.72 0.72 -0.09
C ASP A 123 -2.29 1.84 0.87
N SER A 124 -3.19 2.27 1.75
CA SER A 124 -2.87 3.26 2.80
C SER A 124 -1.79 2.78 3.76
N LEU A 125 -1.83 1.52 4.22
CA LEU A 125 -0.79 0.95 5.07
C LEU A 125 0.55 0.85 4.35
N ARG A 126 0.54 0.47 3.07
CA ARG A 126 1.76 0.44 2.24
C ARG A 126 2.35 1.84 2.07
N SER A 127 1.52 2.83 1.73
CA SER A 127 1.96 4.23 1.61
C SER A 127 2.55 4.78 2.91
N LEU A 128 1.98 4.44 4.07
CA LEU A 128 2.54 4.82 5.37
C LEU A 128 3.90 4.16 5.64
N ASN A 129 4.09 2.91 5.22
CA ASN A 129 5.37 2.20 5.37
C ASN A 129 6.45 2.78 4.45
N ASP A 130 6.08 3.08 3.20
CA ASP A 130 6.95 3.75 2.24
C ASP A 130 7.38 5.13 2.77
N TYR A 131 6.43 5.92 3.29
CA TYR A 131 6.72 7.20 3.93
C TYR A 131 7.71 7.09 5.10
N LYS A 132 7.57 6.07 5.95
CA LYS A 132 8.53 5.85 7.05
C LYS A 132 9.93 5.46 6.54
N THR A 133 9.98 4.68 5.46
CA THR A 133 11.25 4.29 4.82
C THR A 133 11.94 5.49 4.18
N ASP A 134 11.19 6.37 3.54
CA ASP A 134 11.70 7.61 2.96
C ASP A 134 12.26 8.54 4.04
N LEU A 135 11.51 8.75 5.14
CA LEU A 135 12.00 9.55 6.28
C LEU A 135 13.28 8.98 6.89
N LYS A 136 13.37 7.65 7.03
CA LYS A 136 14.58 6.97 7.50
C LYS A 136 15.76 7.28 6.58
N SER A 137 15.54 7.19 5.28
CA SER A 137 16.56 7.45 4.25
C SER A 137 17.00 8.91 4.25
N GLU A 138 16.08 9.86 4.43
CA GLU A 138 16.36 11.29 4.57
C GLU A 138 17.27 11.54 5.79
N LEU A 139 16.93 10.95 6.94
CA LEU A 139 17.72 11.10 8.18
C LEU A 139 19.12 10.52 8.06
N ILE A 140 19.26 9.31 7.49
CA ILE A 140 20.57 8.68 7.24
C ILE A 140 21.41 9.58 6.31
N LEU A 141 20.81 10.15 5.27
CA LEU A 141 21.50 11.04 4.34
C LEU A 141 21.95 12.35 5.02
N GLU A 142 21.13 12.91 5.91
CA GLU A 142 21.49 14.09 6.70
C GLU A 142 22.69 13.82 7.61
N VAL A 143 22.68 12.71 8.35
CA VAL A 143 23.81 12.33 9.24
C VAL A 143 25.07 12.04 8.44
N LEU A 144 24.97 11.29 7.34
CA LEU A 144 26.11 11.05 6.45
C LEU A 144 26.69 12.36 5.90
N HIS A 145 25.83 13.34 5.59
CA HIS A 145 26.28 14.64 5.12
C HIS A 145 27.08 15.42 6.19
N GLU A 146 26.67 15.34 7.46
CA GLU A 146 27.40 15.94 8.59
C GLU A 146 28.74 15.26 8.83
N GLN A 147 28.79 13.91 8.84
CA GLN A 147 30.03 13.16 8.97
C GLN A 147 31.02 13.48 7.83
N ILE A 148 30.53 13.60 6.58
CA ILE A 148 31.36 14.01 5.43
C ILE A 148 31.92 15.42 5.63
N LYS A 149 31.12 16.38 6.12
CA LYS A 149 31.58 17.74 6.42
C LYS A 149 32.67 17.75 7.49
N GLU A 150 32.52 16.93 8.54
CA GLU A 150 33.52 16.81 9.58
C GLU A 150 34.83 16.23 9.03
N LEU A 151 34.76 15.15 8.24
CA LEU A 151 35.91 14.57 7.56
C LEU A 151 36.63 15.60 6.68
N GLN A 152 35.89 16.39 5.89
CA GLN A 152 36.46 17.47 5.08
C GLN A 152 37.14 18.55 5.93
N SER A 153 36.55 18.92 7.06
CA SER A 153 37.14 19.89 8.00
C SER A 153 38.46 19.37 8.58
N ASN A 154 38.47 18.10 9.01
CA ASN A 154 39.67 17.45 9.54
C ASN A 154 40.76 17.30 8.48
N GLN A 155 40.41 16.94 7.24
CA GLN A 155 41.35 16.92 6.11
C GLN A 155 41.98 18.30 5.85
N LYS A 156 41.19 19.38 5.85
CA LYS A 156 41.71 20.74 5.70
C LYS A 156 42.70 21.13 6.81
N LYS A 157 42.42 20.75 8.06
CA LYS A 157 43.33 20.99 9.19
C LYS A 157 44.66 20.23 9.00
N ILE A 158 44.59 18.96 8.60
CA ILE A 158 45.77 18.13 8.35
C ILE A 158 46.63 18.74 7.23
N ILE A 159 46.02 19.14 6.11
CA ILE A 159 46.72 19.79 5.00
C ILE A 159 47.44 21.06 5.47
N LYS A 160 46.76 21.90 6.25
CA LYS A 160 47.35 23.13 6.80
C LYS A 160 48.56 22.85 7.69
N LEU A 161 48.47 21.84 8.57
CA LEU A 161 49.60 21.42 9.42
C LEU A 161 50.78 20.87 8.60
N LEU A 162 50.52 20.18 7.49
CA LEU A 162 51.57 19.71 6.59
C LEU A 162 52.25 20.87 5.85
N GLU A 163 51.49 21.88 5.42
CA GLU A 163 52.05 23.10 4.80
C GLU A 163 52.90 23.93 5.78
N GLU A 164 52.50 23.99 7.05
CA GLU A 164 53.25 24.69 8.10
C GLU A 164 54.54 23.97 8.48
N ASN A 165 54.58 22.63 8.49
CA ASN A 165 55.79 21.85 8.78
C ASN A 165 56.78 21.76 7.60
N ASN A 166 56.34 22.03 6.36
CA ASN A 166 57.19 22.04 5.17
C ASN A 166 57.84 23.41 4.88
N LYS A 167 57.60 24.42 5.74
CA LYS A 167 58.26 25.73 5.70
C LYS A 167 59.35 25.83 6.75
#